data_AF-A0A1I4XSU9-F1
#
_entry.id   AF-A0A1I4XSU9-F1
#
_cell.length_a   1.000
_cell.length_b   1.000
_cell.length_c   1.000
_cell.angle_alpha   90.00
_cell.angle_beta   90.00
_cell.angle_gamma   90.00
#
_symmetry.space_group_name_H-M   'P 1'
#
loop_
_entity.id
_entity.type
_entity.pdbx_description
1 polymer ?
#
loop_
_entity_poly.entity_id
_entity_poly.type
_entity_poly.pdbx_seq_one_letter_code
_entity_poly.pdbx_strand_id
1 'polypeptide(L)'
;MEKRKLIILGSVIVIGLLLIGGVTVFEGSNISGPEMVNNKAGSNKNDLEKKIENFKKDNFQPELYSTLLMEINSSKDQGLIESSSAIYLTEELNNVYKNHVFNKADYFLNQGNGDKNTVLTYLSSLEKATGKDAKIDFYKTQIPKYDYYVNSFPGKVTSFTNGNPASFSTEKYNSLKREAENMPGLDNQYKSKGKFTSIKSSAVSKLNSYKNKFEEYDRERRLNSIDVEFE
;
A
#
# COMPACT_ATOMS: atom_id res chain seq x y z
N MET A 1 -49.28 -37.03 0.71
CA MET A 1 -47.83 -37.20 0.88
C MET A 1 -47.15 -36.07 0.12
N GLU A 2 -46.90 -34.93 0.76
CA GLU A 2 -45.60 -34.61 1.42
C GLU A 2 -44.42 -34.73 0.44
N LYS A 3 -43.94 -33.62 -0.12
CA LYS A 3 -42.83 -32.77 0.37
C LYS A 3 -41.50 -33.54 0.54
N ARG A 4 -40.47 -33.03 -0.18
CA ARG A 4 -39.01 -33.02 0.07
C ARG A 4 -38.33 -33.17 -1.31
N LYS A 5 -37.52 -32.24 -1.80
CA LYS A 5 -36.29 -31.75 -1.19
C LYS A 5 -36.01 -30.29 -1.59
N LEU A 6 -36.17 -29.39 -0.63
CA LEU A 6 -35.36 -28.19 -0.45
C LEU A 6 -34.33 -28.51 0.66
N ILE A 7 -33.35 -27.63 0.90
CA ILE A 7 -32.16 -27.70 1.77
C ILE A 7 -30.93 -28.04 0.89
N ILE A 8 -29.99 -27.11 0.67
CA ILE A 8 -29.08 -26.59 1.70
C ILE A 8 -29.02 -25.06 1.68
N LEU A 9 -29.52 -24.48 2.77
CA LEU A 9 -29.12 -23.18 3.31
C LEU A 9 -28.59 -23.47 4.72
N GLY A 10 -27.47 -22.85 5.10
CA GLY A 10 -27.18 -22.59 6.51
C GLY A 10 -25.79 -22.98 6.98
N SER A 11 -24.92 -21.97 7.11
CA SER A 11 -24.22 -21.68 8.37
C SER A 11 -23.36 -20.41 8.28
N VAL A 12 -23.94 -19.24 8.60
CA VAL A 12 -23.43 -18.30 9.61
C VAL A 12 -24.61 -17.42 10.04
N ILE A 13 -25.05 -17.55 11.30
CA ILE A 13 -26.03 -16.70 11.98
C ILE A 13 -25.28 -15.78 12.95
N VAL A 14 -25.50 -14.47 12.77
CA VAL A 14 -25.70 -13.39 13.76
C VAL A 14 -24.73 -13.27 14.96
N ILE A 15 -23.87 -12.24 14.89
CA ILE A 15 -23.51 -11.29 15.98
C ILE A 15 -23.16 -9.96 15.27
N GLY A 16 -23.73 -8.77 15.52
CA GLY A 16 -24.81 -8.35 16.41
C GLY A 16 -25.32 -6.95 15.99
N LEU A 17 -26.61 -6.70 16.22
CA LEU A 17 -27.22 -5.37 16.23
C LEU A 17 -26.68 -4.59 17.45
N LEU A 18 -26.14 -3.39 17.24
CA LEU A 18 -26.34 -2.17 18.05
C LEU A 18 -25.29 -1.11 17.69
N LEU A 19 -25.65 -0.12 16.86
CA LEU A 19 -25.21 1.27 16.98
C LEU A 19 -26.28 2.18 16.32
N ILE A 20 -27.37 2.42 17.04
CA ILE A 20 -28.13 3.67 16.90
C ILE A 20 -27.72 4.53 18.10
N GLY A 21 -27.14 5.69 17.86
CA GLY A 21 -27.02 6.75 18.86
C GLY A 21 -25.78 7.63 18.77
N GLY A 22 -25.85 8.71 17.98
CA GLY A 22 -25.22 9.99 18.33
C GLY A 22 -24.22 10.60 17.35
N VAL A 23 -24.51 11.85 16.97
CA VAL A 23 -23.59 12.92 16.47
C VAL A 23 -23.26 12.82 14.95
N THR A 24 -23.58 13.75 14.05
CA THR A 24 -24.01 15.17 14.12
C THR A 24 -24.85 15.54 12.89
N VAL A 25 -25.74 16.50 13.10
CA VAL A 25 -26.38 17.33 12.06
C VAL A 25 -25.28 17.99 11.22
N PHE A 26 -25.28 17.76 9.90
CA PHE A 26 -24.63 18.66 8.94
C PHE A 26 -25.71 19.15 7.99
N GLU A 27 -26.20 20.36 8.27
CA GLU A 27 -26.96 21.16 7.31
C GLU A 27 -26.04 21.51 6.15
N GLY A 28 -26.41 21.05 4.95
CA GLY A 28 -25.82 21.46 3.69
C GLY A 28 -26.93 21.86 2.75
N SER A 29 -27.25 23.14 2.72
CA SER A 29 -28.15 23.76 1.76
C SER A 29 -27.46 23.89 0.39
N ASN A 30 -28.10 23.37 -0.66
CA ASN A 30 -28.55 24.11 -1.86
C ASN A 30 -28.63 23.29 -3.16
N ILE A 31 -29.84 23.35 -3.76
CA ILE A 31 -30.20 23.41 -5.20
C ILE A 31 -29.93 22.13 -6.02
N SER A 32 -30.91 21.23 -6.21
CA SER A 32 -32.06 21.27 -7.14
C SER A 32 -31.70 21.35 -8.62
N GLY A 33 -31.52 20.17 -9.25
CA GLY A 33 -31.83 19.91 -10.65
C GLY A 33 -32.97 18.87 -10.72
N PRO A 34 -33.89 18.93 -11.69
CA PRO A 34 -35.02 18.02 -11.73
C PRO A 34 -34.56 16.66 -12.29
N GLU A 35 -34.16 15.74 -11.42
CA GLU A 35 -34.11 14.33 -11.77
C GLU A 35 -35.52 13.74 -11.68
N MET A 36 -36.01 13.15 -12.76
CA MET A 36 -37.20 12.32 -12.73
C MET A 36 -36.88 11.05 -11.93
N VAL A 37 -37.07 11.11 -10.62
CA VAL A 37 -36.84 9.99 -9.72
C VAL A 37 -38.05 9.05 -9.79
N ASN A 38 -37.95 7.98 -10.57
CA ASN A 38 -38.84 6.83 -10.42
C ASN A 38 -38.41 6.03 -9.18
N ASN A 39 -38.52 6.64 -8.00
CA ASN A 39 -38.24 5.95 -6.75
C ASN A 39 -39.44 5.08 -6.40
N LYS A 40 -39.24 3.77 -6.46
CA LYS A 40 -40.17 2.78 -5.90
C LYS A 40 -40.45 3.15 -4.44
N ALA A 41 -41.72 3.14 -4.02
CA ALA A 41 -42.08 3.40 -2.62
C ALA A 41 -41.32 2.41 -1.71
N GLY A 42 -40.59 2.94 -0.71
CA GLY A 42 -39.71 2.16 0.16
C GLY A 42 -38.27 1.97 -0.33
N SER A 43 -37.86 2.60 -1.44
CA SER A 43 -36.47 2.54 -1.88
C SER A 43 -35.53 3.31 -0.97
N ASN A 44 -34.36 2.73 -0.69
CA ASN A 44 -33.28 3.34 0.09
C ASN A 44 -32.07 3.75 -0.77
N LYS A 45 -32.23 3.85 -2.10
CA LYS A 45 -31.15 4.18 -3.04
C LYS A 45 -30.40 5.46 -2.65
N ASN A 46 -31.13 6.57 -2.42
CA ASN A 46 -30.53 7.87 -2.10
C ASN A 46 -29.74 7.84 -0.77
N ASP A 47 -30.12 6.98 0.18
CA ASP A 47 -29.40 6.83 1.44
C ASP A 47 -28.08 6.06 1.22
N LEU A 48 -28.08 5.03 0.38
CA LEU A 48 -26.87 4.32 -0.03
C LEU A 48 -25.90 5.25 -0.78
N GLU A 49 -26.40 6.11 -1.67
CA GLU A 49 -25.58 7.12 -2.37
C GLU A 49 -24.91 8.08 -1.37
N LYS A 50 -25.67 8.61 -0.41
CA LYS A 50 -25.11 9.48 0.65
C LYS A 50 -24.06 8.77 1.49
N LYS A 51 -24.24 7.49 1.80
CA LYS A 51 -23.24 6.71 2.54
C LYS A 51 -21.96 6.52 1.73
N ILE A 52 -22.06 6.25 0.42
CA ILE A 52 -20.91 6.18 -0.49
C ILE A 52 -20.20 7.54 -0.59
N GLU A 53 -20.96 8.64 -0.70
CA GLU A 53 -20.39 10.00 -0.68
C GLU A 53 -19.65 10.30 0.63
N ASN A 54 -20.20 9.89 1.78
CA ASN A 54 -19.50 10.06 3.05
C ASN A 54 -18.26 9.18 3.17
N PHE A 55 -18.25 8.00 2.55
CA PHE A 55 -17.07 7.13 2.45
C PHE A 55 -15.92 7.78 1.64
N LYS A 56 -16.21 8.79 0.79
CA LYS A 56 -15.19 9.58 0.07
C LYS A 56 -14.39 10.53 0.98
N LYS A 57 -14.90 10.90 2.17
CA LYS A 57 -14.33 11.95 3.03
C LYS A 57 -13.13 11.47 3.87
N ASP A 58 -12.35 12.42 4.40
CA ASP A 58 -10.99 12.26 4.95
C ASP A 58 -10.78 11.25 6.09
N ASN A 59 -11.84 10.69 6.69
CA ASN A 59 -11.77 9.59 7.67
C ASN A 59 -12.09 8.26 7.02
N PHE A 60 -11.30 7.90 6.01
CA PHE A 60 -11.46 6.65 5.30
C PHE A 60 -11.23 5.44 6.24
N GLN A 61 -12.26 4.62 6.38
CA GLN A 61 -12.28 3.39 7.16
C GLN A 61 -12.50 2.21 6.22
N PRO A 62 -11.44 1.49 5.79
CA PRO A 62 -11.58 0.39 4.83
C PRO A 62 -12.54 -0.70 5.29
N GLU A 63 -12.71 -0.88 6.60
CA GLU A 63 -13.70 -1.77 7.20
C GLU A 63 -15.15 -1.43 6.81
N LEU A 64 -15.46 -0.18 6.47
CA LEU A 64 -16.79 0.23 6.04
C LEU A 64 -17.13 -0.26 4.63
N TYR A 65 -16.14 -0.56 3.79
CA TYR A 65 -16.38 -1.04 2.43
C TYR A 65 -17.24 -2.31 2.42
N SER A 66 -16.87 -3.32 3.21
CA SER A 66 -17.61 -4.59 3.28
C SER A 66 -19.03 -4.41 3.82
N THR A 67 -19.20 -3.47 4.75
CA THR A 67 -20.51 -3.14 5.32
C THR A 67 -21.41 -2.52 4.26
N LEU A 68 -20.92 -1.50 3.53
CA LEU A 68 -21.70 -0.84 2.48
C LEU A 68 -22.02 -1.79 1.32
N LEU A 69 -21.08 -2.65 0.93
CA LEU A 69 -21.33 -3.67 -0.09
C LEU A 69 -22.43 -4.65 0.34
N MET A 70 -22.42 -5.09 1.60
CA MET A 70 -23.46 -5.95 2.16
C MET A 70 -24.82 -5.25 2.21
N GLU A 71 -24.86 -3.97 2.56
CA GLU A 71 -26.09 -3.17 2.55
C GLU A 71 -26.67 -3.03 1.14
N ILE A 72 -25.84 -2.79 0.11
CA ILE A 72 -26.26 -2.73 -1.30
C ILE A 72 -26.87 -4.07 -1.73
N ASN A 73 -26.16 -5.18 -1.47
CA ASN A 73 -26.64 -6.51 -1.82
C ASN A 73 -27.96 -6.85 -1.10
N SER A 74 -28.05 -6.56 0.19
CA SER A 74 -29.27 -6.79 0.97
C SER A 74 -30.45 -5.97 0.45
N SER A 75 -30.22 -4.71 0.07
CA SER A 75 -31.25 -3.82 -0.48
C SER A 75 -31.76 -4.32 -1.84
N LYS A 76 -30.87 -4.89 -2.66
CA LYS A 76 -31.23 -5.55 -3.91
C LYS A 76 -32.06 -6.81 -3.65
N ASP A 77 -31.61 -7.68 -2.75
CA ASP A 77 -32.26 -8.96 -2.44
C ASP A 77 -33.65 -8.77 -1.82
N GLN A 78 -33.85 -7.69 -1.05
CA GLN A 78 -35.14 -7.28 -0.50
C GLN A 78 -36.02 -6.52 -1.51
N GLY A 79 -35.52 -6.25 -2.72
CA GLY A 79 -36.25 -5.52 -3.76
C GLY A 79 -36.51 -4.04 -3.46
N LEU A 80 -35.73 -3.45 -2.54
CA LEU A 80 -35.73 -2.02 -2.19
C LEU A 80 -35.05 -1.18 -3.28
N ILE A 81 -34.10 -1.78 -4.00
CA ILE A 81 -33.47 -1.19 -5.19
C ILE A 81 -33.49 -2.17 -6.36
N GLU A 82 -33.45 -1.63 -7.58
CA GLU A 82 -33.33 -2.43 -8.80
C GLU A 82 -31.91 -3.00 -8.96
N SER A 83 -31.79 -4.07 -9.74
CA SER A 83 -30.48 -4.68 -10.05
C SER A 83 -29.52 -3.71 -10.74
N SER A 84 -30.04 -2.84 -11.63
CA SER A 84 -29.27 -1.77 -12.29
C SER A 84 -28.71 -0.78 -11.28
N SER A 85 -29.52 -0.35 -10.31
CA SER A 85 -29.09 0.56 -9.23
C SER A 85 -28.06 -0.10 -8.32
N ALA A 86 -28.22 -1.39 -7.99
CA ALA A 86 -27.25 -2.11 -7.19
C ALA A 86 -25.88 -2.24 -7.89
N ILE A 87 -25.87 -2.50 -9.21
CA ILE A 87 -24.65 -2.52 -10.03
C ILE A 87 -23.95 -1.16 -9.98
N TYR A 88 -24.69 -0.08 -10.29
CA TYR A 88 -24.16 1.28 -10.26
C TYR A 88 -23.57 1.65 -8.90
N LEU A 89 -24.29 1.40 -7.79
CA LEU A 89 -23.81 1.70 -6.44
C LEU A 89 -22.56 0.89 -6.07
N THR A 90 -22.48 -0.37 -6.51
CA THR A 90 -21.31 -1.22 -6.28
C THR A 90 -20.10 -0.71 -7.06
N GLU A 91 -20.29 -0.30 -8.31
CA GLU A 91 -19.24 0.30 -9.14
C GLU A 91 -18.73 1.60 -8.54
N GLU A 92 -19.62 2.48 -8.08
CA GLU A 92 -19.24 3.74 -7.45
C GLU A 92 -18.48 3.50 -6.14
N LEU A 93 -18.97 2.61 -5.27
CA LEU A 93 -18.28 2.23 -4.05
C LEU A 93 -16.87 1.65 -4.34
N ASN A 94 -16.75 0.82 -5.37
CA ASN A 94 -15.46 0.27 -5.81
C ASN A 94 -14.51 1.36 -6.28
N ASN A 95 -14.99 2.32 -7.06
CA ASN A 95 -14.19 3.43 -7.56
C ASN A 95 -13.69 4.33 -6.42
N VAL A 96 -14.54 4.64 -5.45
CA VAL A 96 -14.14 5.38 -4.25
C VAL A 96 -13.08 4.64 -3.48
N TYR A 97 -13.27 3.34 -3.26
CA TYR A 97 -12.31 2.53 -2.53
C TYR A 97 -10.95 2.47 -3.26
N LYS A 98 -10.97 2.19 -4.57
CA LYS A 98 -9.77 2.19 -5.43
C LYS A 98 -9.02 3.50 -5.33
N ASN A 99 -9.70 4.62 -5.53
CA ASN A 99 -9.09 5.95 -5.51
C ASN A 99 -8.42 6.23 -4.15
N HIS A 100 -9.08 5.91 -3.05
CA HIS A 100 -8.50 6.17 -1.73
C HIS A 100 -7.26 5.31 -1.46
N VAL A 101 -7.32 4.01 -1.75
CA VAL A 101 -6.19 3.09 -1.56
C VAL A 101 -5.01 3.49 -2.44
N PHE A 102 -5.25 3.83 -3.71
CA PHE A 102 -4.21 4.29 -4.61
C PHE A 102 -3.61 5.63 -4.17
N ASN A 103 -4.41 6.58 -3.69
CA ASN A 103 -3.90 7.83 -3.14
C ASN A 103 -3.01 7.59 -1.90
N LYS A 104 -3.38 6.64 -1.02
CA LYS A 104 -2.54 6.25 0.12
C LYS A 104 -1.22 5.60 -0.33
N ALA A 105 -1.27 4.72 -1.34
CA ALA A 105 -0.07 4.10 -1.90
C ALA A 105 0.85 5.13 -2.57
N ASP A 106 0.29 6.06 -3.34
CA ASP A 106 1.02 7.17 -3.93
C ASP A 106 1.62 8.06 -2.86
N TYR A 107 0.87 8.42 -1.82
CA TYR A 107 1.38 9.21 -0.72
C TYR A 107 2.58 8.54 -0.04
N PHE A 108 2.50 7.23 0.24
CA PHE A 108 3.63 6.47 0.79
C PHE A 108 4.86 6.52 -0.13
N LEU A 109 4.69 6.28 -1.44
CA LEU A 109 5.78 6.25 -2.42
C LEU A 109 6.32 7.64 -2.82
N ASN A 110 5.57 8.71 -2.54
CA ASN A 110 5.99 10.08 -2.82
C ASN A 110 6.60 10.77 -1.60
N GLN A 111 5.92 10.68 -0.46
CA GLN A 111 6.30 11.42 0.75
C GLN A 111 7.06 10.55 1.76
N GLY A 112 6.95 9.22 1.66
CA GLY A 112 7.58 8.30 2.61
C GLY A 112 6.93 8.31 4.00
N ASN A 113 5.73 8.86 4.10
CA ASN A 113 4.93 8.93 5.33
C ASN A 113 3.88 7.82 5.32
N GLY A 114 3.67 7.18 6.48
CA GLY A 114 2.67 6.13 6.68
C GLY A 114 3.29 4.76 6.96
N ASP A 115 2.48 3.83 7.46
CA ASP A 115 2.89 2.46 7.74
C ASP A 115 2.77 1.58 6.49
N LYS A 116 3.87 0.96 6.09
CA LYS A 116 3.94 0.00 4.97
C LYS A 116 2.87 -1.09 5.09
N ASN A 117 2.72 -1.67 6.28
CA ASN A 117 1.87 -2.84 6.46
C ASN A 117 0.39 -2.47 6.31
N THR A 118 0.01 -1.30 6.81
CA THR A 118 -1.32 -0.70 6.61
C THR A 118 -1.63 -0.55 5.12
N VAL A 119 -0.75 0.07 4.33
CA VAL A 119 -0.99 0.27 2.89
C VAL A 119 -1.09 -1.06 2.14
N LEU A 120 -0.22 -2.04 2.45
CA LEU A 120 -0.29 -3.38 1.85
C LEU A 120 -1.57 -4.14 2.22
N THR A 121 -2.07 -3.94 3.45
CA THR A 121 -3.35 -4.49 3.90
C THR A 121 -4.50 -3.91 3.09
N TYR A 122 -4.49 -2.60 2.85
CA TYR A 122 -5.52 -1.93 2.05
C TYR A 122 -5.50 -2.40 0.60
N LEU A 123 -4.32 -2.52 -0.02
CA LEU A 123 -4.17 -3.07 -1.36
C LEU A 123 -4.68 -4.51 -1.47
N SER A 124 -4.38 -5.35 -0.47
CA SER A 124 -4.84 -6.74 -0.44
C SER A 124 -6.36 -6.85 -0.22
N SER A 125 -6.93 -5.96 0.58
CA SER A 125 -8.38 -5.87 0.77
C SER A 125 -9.08 -5.40 -0.51
N LEU A 126 -8.52 -4.39 -1.19
CA LEU A 126 -9.01 -3.92 -2.48
C LEU A 126 -8.97 -5.00 -3.58
N GLU A 127 -7.90 -5.80 -3.63
CA GLU A 127 -7.77 -6.92 -4.57
C GLU A 127 -8.84 -7.99 -4.33
N LYS A 128 -9.13 -8.31 -3.06
CA LYS A 128 -10.21 -9.24 -2.71
C LYS A 128 -11.58 -8.70 -3.12
N ALA A 129 -11.79 -7.40 -2.97
CA ALA A 129 -13.04 -6.72 -3.25
C ALA A 129 -13.30 -6.55 -4.77
N THR A 130 -12.27 -6.19 -5.53
CA THR A 130 -12.41 -5.75 -6.93
C THR A 130 -11.78 -6.70 -7.95
N GLY A 131 -11.11 -7.76 -7.49
CA GLY A 131 -10.36 -8.69 -8.31
C GLY A 131 -8.93 -8.21 -8.59
N LYS A 132 -8.23 -8.97 -9.44
CA LYS A 132 -6.86 -8.67 -9.85
C LYS A 132 -6.81 -7.39 -10.68
N ASP A 133 -5.81 -6.55 -10.40
CA ASP A 133 -5.62 -5.26 -11.04
C ASP A 133 -4.11 -4.96 -11.13
N ALA A 134 -3.63 -4.63 -12.33
CA ALA A 134 -2.20 -4.41 -12.57
C ALA A 134 -1.63 -3.25 -11.74
N LYS A 135 -2.45 -2.26 -11.40
CA LYS A 135 -2.04 -1.13 -10.56
C LYS A 135 -1.90 -1.55 -9.10
N ILE A 136 -2.75 -2.46 -8.62
CA ILE A 136 -2.58 -3.08 -7.29
C ILE A 136 -1.27 -3.85 -7.22
N ASP A 137 -1.01 -4.69 -8.21
CA ASP A 137 0.23 -5.49 -8.29
C ASP A 137 1.47 -4.59 -8.33
N PHE A 138 1.42 -3.52 -9.14
CA PHE A 138 2.47 -2.51 -9.18
C PHE A 138 2.76 -1.97 -7.77
N TYR A 139 1.77 -1.46 -7.04
CA TYR A 139 2.01 -0.91 -5.70
C TYR A 139 2.51 -1.97 -4.70
N LYS A 140 1.96 -3.19 -4.73
CA LYS A 140 2.40 -4.30 -3.86
C LYS A 140 3.86 -4.68 -4.10
N THR A 141 4.39 -4.47 -5.30
CA THR A 141 5.84 -4.66 -5.59
C THR A 141 6.69 -3.46 -5.21
N GLN A 142 6.20 -2.23 -5.43
CA GLN A 142 6.99 -1.02 -5.23
C GLN A 142 7.12 -0.61 -3.77
N ILE A 143 6.06 -0.75 -2.98
CA ILE A 143 6.04 -0.36 -1.55
C ILE A 143 7.13 -1.08 -0.73
N PRO A 144 7.30 -2.41 -0.81
CA PRO A 144 8.38 -3.10 -0.09
C PRO A 144 9.77 -2.68 -0.56
N LYS A 145 9.95 -2.41 -1.86
CA LYS A 145 11.24 -1.97 -2.41
C LYS A 145 11.59 -0.56 -1.94
N TYR A 146 10.61 0.34 -1.95
CA TYR A 146 10.74 1.68 -1.41
C TYR A 146 11.18 1.62 0.06
N ASP A 147 10.45 0.88 0.90
CA ASP A 147 10.73 0.72 2.33
C ASP A 147 12.14 0.17 2.58
N TYR A 148 12.53 -0.89 1.85
CA TYR A 148 13.86 -1.48 1.95
C TYR A 148 14.98 -0.47 1.70
N TYR A 149 14.91 0.29 0.61
CA TYR A 149 15.98 1.23 0.26
C TYR A 149 16.03 2.44 1.20
N VAL A 150 14.91 2.82 1.79
CA VAL A 150 14.84 3.92 2.76
C VAL A 150 15.31 3.49 4.14
N ASN A 151 14.84 2.34 4.63
CA ASN A 151 14.98 1.96 6.04
C ASN A 151 16.04 0.89 6.29
N SER A 152 16.26 -0.05 5.37
CA SER A 152 17.14 -1.21 5.60
C SER A 152 18.49 -1.09 4.90
N PHE A 153 18.49 -0.66 3.64
CA PHE A 153 19.69 -0.60 2.82
C PHE A 153 20.80 0.31 3.40
N PRO A 154 20.50 1.51 3.95
CA PRO A 154 21.54 2.34 4.56
C PRO A 154 22.21 1.67 5.76
N GLY A 155 21.46 0.89 6.54
CA GLY A 155 21.98 0.08 7.64
C GLY A 155 22.91 -1.02 7.12
N LYS A 156 22.48 -1.75 6.08
CA LYS A 156 23.28 -2.79 5.43
C LYS A 156 24.64 -2.28 4.91
N VAL A 157 24.65 -1.09 4.29
CA VAL A 157 25.89 -0.43 3.86
C VAL A 157 26.74 -0.06 5.06
N THR A 158 26.16 0.56 6.08
CA THR A 158 26.87 0.99 7.29
C THR A 158 27.51 -0.19 8.02
N SER A 159 26.81 -1.32 8.18
CA SER A 159 27.36 -2.52 8.79
C SER A 159 28.57 -3.07 8.04
N PHE A 160 28.58 -3.00 6.71
CA PHE A 160 29.74 -3.42 5.91
C PHE A 160 30.91 -2.43 6.06
N THR A 161 30.64 -1.12 6.02
CA THR A 161 31.69 -0.08 5.99
C THR A 161 32.28 0.26 7.35
N ASN A 162 31.64 -0.15 8.45
CA ASN A 162 32.14 0.03 9.82
C ASN A 162 33.09 -1.10 10.27
N GLY A 163 33.30 -2.12 9.42
CA GLY A 163 34.21 -3.22 9.71
C GLY A 163 35.69 -2.80 9.74
N ASN A 164 36.53 -3.68 10.27
CA ASN A 164 37.98 -3.54 10.14
C ASN A 164 38.37 -3.68 8.66
N PRO A 165 39.19 -2.78 8.08
CA PRO A 165 39.63 -2.90 6.68
C PRO A 165 40.19 -4.28 6.31
N ALA A 166 40.81 -5.00 7.25
CA ALA A 166 41.28 -6.37 7.04
C ALA A 166 40.18 -7.39 6.67
N SER A 167 38.91 -7.11 6.99
CA SER A 167 37.75 -7.93 6.64
C SER A 167 37.05 -7.48 5.34
N PHE A 168 37.67 -6.58 4.57
CA PHE A 168 37.14 -6.14 3.30
C PHE A 168 36.90 -7.31 2.34
N SER A 169 35.75 -7.28 1.67
CA SER A 169 35.38 -8.24 0.62
C SER A 169 35.03 -7.49 -0.66
N THR A 170 35.81 -7.73 -1.71
CA THR A 170 35.59 -7.17 -3.06
C THR A 170 34.22 -7.58 -3.61
N GLU A 171 33.81 -8.82 -3.40
CA GLU A 171 32.50 -9.32 -3.81
C GLU A 171 31.37 -8.54 -3.12
N LYS A 172 31.46 -8.39 -1.79
CA LYS A 172 30.45 -7.67 -1.02
C LYS A 172 30.38 -6.19 -1.40
N TYR A 173 31.55 -5.55 -1.59
CA TYR A 173 31.65 -4.19 -2.09
C TYR A 173 30.95 -4.03 -3.45
N ASN A 174 31.29 -4.88 -4.43
CA ASN A 174 30.73 -4.82 -5.78
C ASN A 174 29.22 -5.06 -5.78
N SER A 175 28.74 -6.00 -4.96
CA SER A 175 27.32 -6.29 -4.78
C SER A 175 26.56 -5.07 -4.23
N LEU A 176 27.04 -4.49 -3.12
CA LEU A 176 26.39 -3.33 -2.49
C LEU A 176 26.47 -2.08 -3.36
N LYS A 177 27.58 -1.88 -4.08
CA LYS A 177 27.73 -0.75 -5.01
C LYS A 177 26.75 -0.85 -6.16
N ARG A 178 26.64 -2.02 -6.79
CA ARG A 178 25.66 -2.27 -7.86
C ARG A 178 24.23 -2.09 -7.36
N GLU A 179 23.93 -2.54 -6.15
CA GLU A 179 22.62 -2.38 -5.53
C GLU A 179 22.29 -0.90 -5.27
N ALA A 180 23.24 -0.11 -4.75
CA ALA A 180 23.08 1.33 -4.56
C ALA A 180 22.88 2.08 -5.89
N GLU A 181 23.63 1.73 -6.92
CA GLU A 181 23.64 2.43 -8.20
C GLU A 181 22.37 2.19 -9.02
N ASN A 182 21.84 0.96 -8.96
CA ASN A 182 20.77 0.49 -9.83
C ASN A 182 19.42 0.32 -9.13
N MET A 183 19.41 0.20 -7.80
CA MET A 183 18.23 -0.02 -6.96
C MET A 183 17.25 -1.03 -7.58
N PRO A 184 17.67 -2.28 -7.83
CA PRO A 184 16.86 -3.28 -8.53
C PRO A 184 15.48 -3.47 -7.90
N GLY A 185 14.47 -3.57 -8.78
CA GLY A 185 13.06 -3.75 -8.42
C GLY A 185 12.30 -2.48 -8.05
N LEU A 186 12.99 -1.37 -7.80
CA LEU A 186 12.35 -0.06 -7.67
C LEU A 186 12.10 0.53 -9.07
N ASP A 187 10.96 1.17 -9.27
CA ASP A 187 10.62 1.83 -10.52
C ASP A 187 11.47 3.10 -10.74
N ASN A 188 11.77 3.39 -11.99
CA ASN A 188 12.64 4.52 -12.35
C ASN A 188 12.06 5.87 -11.91
N GLN A 189 10.74 6.01 -11.85
CA GLN A 189 10.09 7.24 -11.38
C GLN A 189 10.39 7.55 -9.91
N TYR A 190 10.73 6.53 -9.11
CA TYR A 190 11.09 6.69 -7.71
C TYR A 190 12.60 6.87 -7.56
N LYS A 191 13.41 6.14 -8.34
CA LYS A 191 14.88 6.25 -8.31
C LYS A 191 15.39 7.66 -8.56
N SER A 192 14.75 8.40 -9.47
CA SER A 192 15.13 9.76 -9.84
C SER A 192 14.76 10.82 -8.79
N LYS A 193 13.99 10.47 -7.75
CA LYS A 193 13.61 11.42 -6.71
C LYS A 193 14.81 11.78 -5.84
N GLY A 194 14.79 13.01 -5.32
CA GLY A 194 15.87 13.55 -4.49
C GLY A 194 16.24 12.64 -3.31
N LYS A 195 15.25 12.05 -2.63
CA LYS A 195 15.48 11.10 -1.52
C LYS A 195 16.35 9.91 -1.93
N PHE A 196 16.04 9.24 -3.04
CA PHE A 196 16.79 8.08 -3.51
C PHE A 196 18.13 8.46 -4.13
N THR A 197 18.20 9.62 -4.78
CA THR A 197 19.46 10.18 -5.25
C THR A 197 20.42 10.42 -4.07
N SER A 198 19.92 10.98 -2.96
CA SER A 198 20.70 11.17 -1.74
C SER A 198 21.13 9.85 -1.09
N ILE A 199 20.24 8.85 -1.02
CA ILE A 199 20.58 7.51 -0.53
C ILE A 199 21.67 6.87 -1.38
N LYS A 200 21.56 6.92 -2.71
CA LYS A 200 22.56 6.42 -3.65
C LYS A 200 23.91 7.08 -3.42
N SER A 201 23.96 8.41 -3.44
CA SER A 201 25.21 9.17 -3.29
C SER A 201 25.87 8.90 -1.94
N SER A 202 25.09 8.86 -0.86
CA SER A 202 25.59 8.55 0.49
C SER A 202 26.15 7.13 0.58
N ALA A 203 25.43 6.13 0.05
CA ALA A 203 25.88 4.75 0.03
C ALA A 203 27.16 4.56 -0.78
N VAL A 204 27.21 5.09 -2.01
CA VAL A 204 28.38 4.98 -2.89
C VAL A 204 29.59 5.68 -2.27
N SER A 205 29.41 6.87 -1.68
CA SER A 205 30.48 7.58 -0.98
C SER A 205 31.06 6.77 0.18
N LYS A 206 30.21 6.21 1.06
CA LYS A 206 30.64 5.35 2.17
C LYS A 206 31.41 4.12 1.68
N LEU A 207 30.90 3.45 0.65
CA LEU A 207 31.52 2.26 0.07
C LEU A 207 32.92 2.58 -0.49
N ASN A 208 33.05 3.68 -1.24
CA ASN A 208 34.34 4.10 -1.81
C ASN A 208 35.34 4.47 -0.71
N SER A 209 34.91 5.21 0.31
CA SER A 209 35.76 5.55 1.46
C SER A 209 36.26 4.30 2.19
N TYR A 210 35.41 3.28 2.36
CA TYR A 210 35.82 2.02 2.97
C TYR A 210 36.81 1.23 2.09
N LYS A 211 36.58 1.20 0.77
CA LYS A 211 37.53 0.59 -0.18
C LYS A 211 38.91 1.26 -0.10
N ASN A 212 38.96 2.58 -0.05
CA ASN A 212 40.22 3.32 0.06
C ASN A 212 40.97 2.98 1.36
N LYS A 213 40.26 2.87 2.49
CA LYS A 213 40.86 2.42 3.76
C LYS A 213 41.46 1.02 3.67
N PHE A 214 40.79 0.11 2.98
CA PHE A 214 41.34 -1.23 2.72
C PHE A 214 42.59 -1.18 1.85
N GLU A 215 42.58 -0.38 0.77
CA GLU A 215 43.74 -0.24 -0.12
C GLU A 215 44.96 0.37 0.60
N GLU A 216 44.73 1.29 1.54
CA GLU A 216 45.76 1.85 2.42
C GLU A 216 46.30 0.77 3.38
N TYR A 217 45.41 0.07 4.09
CA TYR A 217 45.77 -1.02 5.00
C TYR A 217 46.56 -2.14 4.30
N ASP A 218 46.13 -2.59 3.12
CA ASP A 218 46.81 -3.66 2.39
C ASP A 218 48.18 -3.21 1.87
N ARG A 219 48.34 -1.92 1.52
CA ARG A 219 49.63 -1.34 1.14
C ARG A 219 50.61 -1.35 2.31
N GLU A 220 50.20 -0.84 3.47
CA GLU A 220 51.03 -0.82 4.67
C GLU A 220 51.46 -2.23 5.10
N ARG A 221 50.51 -3.18 5.08
CA ARG A 221 50.80 -4.58 5.40
C ARG A 221 51.88 -5.18 4.48
N ARG A 222 51.83 -4.88 3.17
CA ARG A 222 52.81 -5.37 2.20
C ARG A 222 54.18 -4.74 2.39
N LEU A 223 54.25 -3.45 2.72
CA LEU A 223 55.53 -2.77 3.00
C LEU A 223 56.19 -3.38 4.23
N ASN A 224 55.44 -3.54 5.32
CA ASN A 224 55.97 -4.11 6.57
C ASN A 224 56.36 -5.59 6.44
N SER A 225 55.81 -6.35 5.49
CA SER A 225 56.24 -7.72 5.24
C SER A 225 57.56 -7.84 4.47
N ILE A 226 57.95 -6.79 3.73
CA ILE A 226 59.19 -6.79 2.95
C ILE A 226 60.39 -6.53 3.86
N ASP A 227 60.25 -5.66 4.87
CA ASP A 227 61.35 -5.32 5.78
C ASP A 227 61.80 -6.47 6.69
N VAL A 228 60.97 -7.51 6.87
CA VAL A 228 61.26 -8.69 7.70
C VAL A 228 62.07 -9.76 6.94
N GLU A 229 62.09 -9.73 5.60
CA GLU A 229 62.84 -10.72 4.78
C GLU A 229 64.31 -10.34 4.54
N PHE A 230 64.76 -9.17 4.99
CA PHE A 230 66.12 -8.66 4.79
C PHE A 230 66.99 -8.58 6.07
N GLU A 231 66.52 -9.11 7.21
CA GLU A 231 67.32 -9.35 8.43
C GLU A 231 67.71 -10.82 8.59
#